data_AF-A0AAW1JYY4-F1
#
_entry.id   AF-A0AAW1JYY4-F1
#
_cell.length_a   1.000
_cell.length_b   1.000
_cell.length_c   1.000
_cell.angle_alpha   90.00
_cell.angle_beta   90.00
_cell.angle_gamma   90.00
#
_symmetry.space_group_name_H-M   'P 1'
#
loop_
_entity.id
_entity.type
_entity.pdbx_description
1 polymer ?
#
loop_
_entity_poly.entity_id
_entity_poly.type
_entity_poly.pdbx_seq_one_letter_code
_entity_poly.pdbx_strand_id
1 'polypeptide(L)'
;MAVMEGSLSKWTNVMKGWQYRWFVLDENSGILSYYTSKEKMMRGVRRGCVRLKGAVIGIDDEDDSTFTITVDHKTFHFQARDAEEREKWVRALEETIFRHGSKMRWDVSKPSPTMKDFDQKVSEADAYLQLMIDQTRVSFIFYSN
;
A
#
# COMPACT_ATOMS: atom_id res chain seq x y z
N MET A 1 -0.50 -0.34 -23.67
CA MET A 1 -1.70 -1.21 -23.84
C MET A 1 -2.22 -1.48 -22.44
N ALA A 2 -3.53 -1.46 -22.20
CA ALA A 2 -4.07 -1.80 -20.88
C ALA A 2 -3.82 -3.28 -20.60
N VAL A 3 -3.25 -3.61 -19.44
CA VAL A 3 -2.91 -4.99 -19.09
C VAL A 3 -4.03 -5.66 -18.31
N MET A 4 -4.81 -4.86 -17.58
CA MET A 4 -5.94 -5.36 -16.80
C MET A 4 -7.13 -4.41 -16.86
N GLU A 5 -8.31 -4.96 -17.11
CA GLU A 5 -9.58 -4.26 -16.97
C GLU A 5 -10.63 -5.16 -16.32
N GLY A 6 -11.56 -4.57 -15.58
CA GLY A 6 -12.59 -5.34 -14.89
C GLY A 6 -13.40 -4.50 -13.91
N SER A 7 -14.41 -5.14 -13.32
CA SER A 7 -15.26 -4.52 -12.31
C SER A 7 -14.67 -4.69 -10.92
N LEU A 8 -14.61 -3.60 -10.15
CA LEU A 8 -14.37 -3.66 -8.70
C LEU A 8 -15.41 -2.82 -7.98
N SER A 9 -15.72 -3.21 -6.75
CA SER A 9 -16.45 -2.36 -5.81
C SER A 9 -15.48 -1.37 -5.20
N LYS A 10 -15.80 -0.07 -5.29
CA LYS A 10 -15.01 1.00 -4.71
C LYS A 10 -15.80 1.71 -3.63
N TRP A 11 -15.22 1.87 -2.45
CA TRP A 11 -15.80 2.73 -1.41
C TRP A 11 -15.82 4.19 -1.87
N THR A 12 -16.96 4.86 -1.71
CA THR A 12 -17.15 6.25 -2.14
C THR A 12 -17.27 7.22 -0.97
N ASN A 13 -18.30 7.08 -0.14
CA ASN A 13 -18.50 7.82 1.10
C ASN A 13 -19.57 7.11 1.94
N VAL A 14 -19.80 7.57 3.18
CA VAL A 14 -20.79 6.99 4.10
C VAL A 14 -22.20 6.95 3.49
N MET A 15 -22.58 7.96 2.70
CA MET A 15 -23.92 8.05 2.11
C MET A 15 -24.14 7.07 0.94
N LYS A 16 -23.13 6.82 0.12
CA LYS A 16 -23.22 6.00 -1.10
C LYS A 16 -22.60 4.60 -0.95
N GLY A 17 -21.79 4.40 0.07
CA GLY A 17 -21.09 3.17 0.37
C GLY A 17 -20.20 2.65 -0.77
N TRP A 18 -20.21 1.33 -0.92
CA TRP A 18 -19.56 0.60 -2.00
C TRP A 18 -20.29 0.79 -3.33
N GLN A 19 -19.54 1.01 -4.40
CA GLN A 19 -20.09 1.23 -5.73
C GLN A 19 -19.29 0.45 -6.76
N TYR A 20 -19.99 -0.33 -7.59
CA TYR A 20 -19.38 -0.98 -8.74
C TYR A 20 -18.85 0.06 -9.74
N ARG A 21 -17.60 -0.11 -10.13
CA ARG A 21 -16.91 0.73 -11.12
C ARG A 21 -16.11 -0.17 -12.05
N TRP A 22 -16.01 0.27 -13.31
CA TRP A 22 -15.14 -0.36 -14.29
C TRP A 22 -13.76 0.26 -14.17
N PHE A 23 -12.75 -0.56 -13.95
CA PHE A 23 -11.35 -0.16 -13.82
C PHE A 23 -10.55 -0.58 -15.04
N VAL A 24 -9.57 0.24 -15.38
CA VAL A 24 -8.60 -0.02 -16.45
C VAL A 24 -7.24 0.38 -15.92
N LEU A 25 -6.33 -0.59 -15.84
CA LEU A 25 -4.94 -0.42 -15.48
C LEU A 25 -4.09 -0.28 -16.73
N ASP A 26 -3.44 0.88 -16.86
CA ASP A 26 -2.42 1.12 -17.88
C ASP A 26 -1.03 1.04 -17.24
N GLU A 27 -0.35 -0.08 -17.44
CA GLU A 27 0.98 -0.30 -16.87
C GLU A 27 2.08 0.51 -17.57
N ASN A 28 1.84 1.01 -18.78
CA ASN A 28 2.82 1.85 -19.47
C ASN A 28 2.86 3.24 -18.84
N SER A 29 1.71 3.77 -18.42
CA SER A 29 1.60 5.09 -17.79
C SER A 29 1.58 5.06 -16.26
N GLY A 30 1.36 3.88 -15.66
CA GLY A 30 1.26 3.74 -14.21
C GLY A 30 -0.03 4.34 -13.66
N ILE A 31 -1.11 4.29 -14.44
CA ILE A 31 -2.38 4.94 -14.12
C ILE A 31 -3.49 3.89 -14.02
N LEU A 32 -4.18 3.89 -12.89
CA LEU A 32 -5.43 3.16 -12.69
C LEU A 32 -6.61 4.11 -12.93
N SER A 33 -7.29 3.97 -14.06
CA SER A 33 -8.49 4.75 -14.40
C SER A 33 -9.76 4.02 -13.99
N TYR A 34 -10.80 4.77 -13.63
CA TYR A 34 -12.11 4.19 -13.35
C TYR A 34 -13.27 4.96 -13.97
N TYR A 35 -14.33 4.22 -14.26
CA TYR A 35 -15.52 4.65 -14.98
C TYR A 35 -16.77 4.18 -14.22
N THR A 36 -17.90 4.86 -14.42
CA THR A 36 -19.15 4.45 -13.78
C THR A 36 -19.69 3.13 -14.34
N SER A 37 -19.29 2.75 -15.56
CA SER A 37 -19.62 1.47 -16.21
C SER A 37 -18.67 1.20 -17.39
N LYS A 38 -18.68 -0.04 -17.91
CA LYS A 38 -17.92 -0.42 -19.12
C LYS A 38 -18.35 0.38 -20.35
N GLU A 39 -19.66 0.65 -20.49
CA GLU A 39 -20.19 1.49 -21.58
C GLU A 39 -19.62 2.91 -21.54
N LYS A 40 -19.50 3.51 -20.34
CA LYS A 40 -18.89 4.84 -20.19
C LYS A 40 -17.40 4.84 -20.50
N MET A 41 -16.71 3.73 -20.22
CA MET A 41 -15.32 3.52 -20.64
C MET A 41 -15.20 3.49 -22.17
N MET A 42 -16.04 2.72 -22.86
CA MET A 42 -16.03 2.66 -24.34
C MET A 42 -16.30 4.02 -24.99
N ARG A 43 -17.11 4.87 -24.33
CA ARG A 43 -17.38 6.26 -24.75
C ARG A 43 -16.29 7.25 -24.33
N GLY A 44 -15.22 6.81 -23.67
CA GLY A 44 -14.12 7.66 -23.19
C GLY A 44 -14.45 8.56 -22.00
N VAL A 45 -15.58 8.36 -21.32
CA VAL A 45 -16.07 9.24 -20.24
C VAL A 45 -15.46 8.83 -18.89
N ARG A 46 -14.18 9.16 -18.68
CA ARG A 46 -13.43 8.83 -17.46
C ARG A 46 -13.96 9.57 -16.24
N ARG A 47 -14.26 8.83 -15.16
CA ARG A 47 -14.76 9.42 -13.90
C ARG A 47 -13.63 9.92 -13.00
N GLY A 48 -12.50 9.22 -13.02
CA GLY A 48 -11.29 9.58 -12.27
C GLY A 48 -10.15 8.61 -12.57
N CYS A 49 -8.97 8.93 -12.03
CA CYS A 49 -7.80 8.08 -12.11
C CYS A 49 -6.92 8.22 -10.86
N VAL A 50 -6.11 7.20 -10.61
CA VAL A 50 -5.11 7.15 -9.55
C VAL A 50 -3.76 6.95 -10.22
N ARG A 51 -2.77 7.80 -9.89
CA ARG A 51 -1.38 7.58 -10.29
C ARG A 51 -0.76 6.61 -9.28
N LEU A 52 -0.21 5.52 -9.78
CA LEU A 52 0.29 4.43 -8.94
C LEU A 52 1.76 4.61 -8.51
N LYS A 53 2.45 5.63 -9.03
CA LYS A 53 3.82 5.93 -8.63
C LYS A 53 3.90 6.22 -7.12
N GLY A 54 4.60 5.37 -6.39
CA GLY A 54 4.74 5.50 -4.93
C GLY A 54 3.48 5.10 -4.15
N ALA A 55 2.51 4.46 -4.81
CA ALA A 55 1.37 3.87 -4.11
C ALA A 55 1.79 2.62 -3.33
N VAL A 56 1.08 2.33 -2.25
CA VAL A 56 1.26 1.12 -1.43
C VAL A 56 -0.05 0.33 -1.45
N ILE A 57 0.06 -0.98 -1.68
CA ILE A 57 -1.08 -1.90 -1.59
C ILE A 57 -1.16 -2.42 -0.16
N GLY A 58 -2.37 -2.41 0.42
CA GLY A 58 -2.65 -3.04 1.70
C GLY A 58 -3.68 -4.15 1.55
N ILE A 59 -3.41 -5.31 2.14
CA ILE A 59 -4.29 -6.48 2.19
C ILE A 59 -4.62 -6.72 3.66
N ASP A 60 -5.87 -7.11 3.91
CA ASP A 60 -6.33 -7.53 5.24
C ASP A 60 -6.46 -9.05 5.25
N ASP A 61 -6.01 -9.70 6.32
CA ASP A 61 -6.06 -11.16 6.48
C ASP A 61 -7.45 -11.66 6.88
N GLU A 62 -8.38 -10.78 7.26
CA GLU A 62 -9.75 -11.15 7.66
C GLU A 62 -10.74 -11.25 6.48
N ASP A 63 -10.52 -10.48 5.40
CA ASP A 63 -11.39 -10.47 4.22
C ASP A 63 -10.61 -10.75 2.93
N ASP A 64 -10.78 -11.97 2.44
CA ASP A 64 -10.12 -12.49 1.25
C ASP A 64 -10.46 -11.74 -0.05
N SER A 65 -11.43 -10.84 -0.06
CA SER A 65 -11.87 -10.12 -1.27
C SER A 65 -11.47 -8.65 -1.29
N THR A 66 -10.98 -8.08 -0.18
CA THR A 66 -10.71 -6.65 -0.06
C THR A 66 -9.23 -6.31 -0.18
N PHE A 67 -8.96 -5.10 -0.66
CA PHE A 67 -7.63 -4.52 -0.67
C PHE A 67 -7.71 -3.00 -0.69
N THR A 68 -6.60 -2.34 -0.39
CA THR A 68 -6.48 -0.89 -0.41
C THR A 68 -5.34 -0.42 -1.29
N ILE A 69 -5.48 0.78 -1.84
CA ILE A 69 -4.39 1.52 -2.49
C ILE A 69 -4.21 2.82 -1.72
N THR A 70 -3.05 3.02 -1.13
CA THR A 70 -2.69 4.27 -0.44
C THR A 70 -1.67 5.04 -1.27
N VAL A 71 -1.98 6.29 -1.61
CA VAL A 71 -1.09 7.20 -2.35
C VAL A 71 -1.32 8.63 -1.87
N ASP A 72 -0.24 9.41 -1.68
CA ASP A 72 -0.31 10.81 -1.22
C ASP A 72 -1.23 11.02 -0.01
N HIS A 73 -1.08 10.17 1.02
CA HIS A 73 -1.92 10.15 2.24
C HIS A 73 -3.42 9.88 2.01
N LYS A 74 -3.79 9.39 0.83
CA LYS A 74 -5.16 9.02 0.49
C LYS A 74 -5.28 7.52 0.29
N THR A 75 -6.15 6.90 1.07
CA THR A 75 -6.46 5.48 0.97
C THR A 75 -7.75 5.26 0.19
N PHE A 76 -7.69 4.37 -0.80
CA PHE A 76 -8.82 3.93 -1.58
C PHE A 76 -9.11 2.47 -1.25
N HIS A 77 -10.34 2.18 -0.83
CA HIS A 77 -10.77 0.81 -0.52
C HIS A 77 -11.46 0.19 -1.73
N PHE A 78 -11.08 -1.05 -2.00
CA PHE A 78 -11.59 -1.87 -3.10
C PHE A 78 -12.01 -3.24 -2.59
N GLN A 79 -12.98 -3.81 -3.29
CA GLN A 79 -13.45 -5.17 -3.07
C GLN A 79 -13.61 -5.84 -4.44
N ALA A 80 -12.98 -6.99 -4.60
CA ALA A 80 -13.11 -7.89 -5.74
C ALA A 80 -14.29 -8.86 -5.53
N ARG A 81 -14.64 -9.64 -6.54
CA ARG A 81 -15.68 -10.67 -6.44
C ARG A 81 -15.29 -11.82 -5.52
N ASP A 82 -14.01 -12.19 -5.55
CA ASP A 82 -13.43 -13.33 -4.85
C ASP A 82 -11.93 -13.12 -4.65
N ALA A 83 -11.30 -14.04 -3.91
CA ALA A 83 -9.88 -14.01 -3.59
C ALA A 83 -8.98 -14.10 -4.83
N GLU A 84 -9.38 -14.87 -5.83
CA GLU A 84 -8.62 -15.06 -7.06
C GLU A 84 -8.60 -13.76 -7.89
N GLU A 85 -9.75 -13.08 -8.02
CA GLU A 85 -9.84 -11.79 -8.68
C GLU A 85 -9.06 -10.72 -7.90
N ARG A 86 -9.13 -10.72 -6.55
CA ARG A 86 -8.31 -9.85 -5.71
C ARG A 86 -6.82 -10.03 -6.01
N GLU A 87 -6.33 -11.26 -5.98
CA GLU A 87 -4.91 -11.57 -6.21
C GLU A 87 -4.46 -11.13 -7.60
N LYS A 88 -5.28 -11.35 -8.63
CA LYS A 88 -4.99 -10.85 -9.99
C LYS A 88 -4.83 -9.33 -10.02
N TRP A 89 -5.73 -8.60 -9.37
CA TRP A 89 -5.66 -7.13 -9.29
C TRP A 89 -4.45 -6.66 -8.51
N VAL A 90 -4.25 -7.20 -7.31
CA VAL A 90 -3.11 -6.87 -6.44
C VAL A 90 -1.80 -7.07 -7.19
N ARG A 91 -1.60 -8.24 -7.79
CA ARG A 91 -0.37 -8.57 -8.52
C ARG A 91 -0.11 -7.59 -9.66
N ALA A 92 -1.11 -7.32 -10.51
CA ALA A 92 -0.94 -6.39 -11.64
C ALA A 92 -0.64 -4.95 -11.15
N LEU A 93 -1.29 -4.52 -10.05
CA LEU A 93 -1.05 -3.22 -9.44
C LEU A 93 0.36 -3.13 -8.85
N GLU A 94 0.81 -4.14 -8.10
CA GLU A 94 2.16 -4.20 -7.53
C GLU A 94 3.25 -4.19 -8.60
N GLU A 95 3.10 -5.01 -9.66
CA GLU A 95 4.02 -5.04 -10.80
C GLU A 95 4.10 -3.66 -11.47
N THR A 96 2.96 -2.98 -11.62
CA THR A 96 2.91 -1.61 -12.16
C THR A 96 3.56 -0.59 -11.23
N ILE A 97 3.24 -0.63 -9.94
CA ILE A 97 3.82 0.26 -8.91
C ILE A 97 5.33 0.09 -8.89
N PHE A 98 5.83 -1.14 -8.90
CA PHE A 98 7.26 -1.44 -8.91
C PHE A 98 7.94 -0.86 -10.15
N ARG A 99 7.36 -1.07 -11.33
CA ARG A 99 7.86 -0.53 -12.60
C ARG A 99 7.97 0.99 -12.62
N HIS A 100 6.96 1.68 -12.06
CA HIS A 100 6.89 3.15 -12.02
C HIS A 100 7.55 3.76 -10.77
N GLY A 101 7.83 2.93 -9.78
CA GLY A 101 8.34 3.26 -8.46
C GLY A 101 9.87 3.32 -8.38
N SER A 102 10.59 3.30 -9.50
CA SER A 102 12.07 3.29 -9.60
C SER A 102 12.77 4.56 -9.06
N LYS A 103 12.18 5.25 -8.08
CA LYS A 103 12.86 6.17 -7.15
C LYS A 103 12.52 5.97 -5.67
N MET A 104 11.90 4.87 -5.26
CA MET A 104 12.11 4.37 -3.90
C MET A 104 13.40 3.54 -3.94
N ARG A 105 14.53 4.24 -3.86
CA ARG A 105 15.84 3.64 -3.68
C ARG A 105 15.79 2.73 -2.44
N TRP A 106 15.66 1.42 -2.63
CA TRP A 106 16.74 0.60 -2.10
C TRP A 106 17.98 1.16 -2.78
N ASP A 107 18.74 1.94 -2.02
CA ASP A 107 19.96 2.50 -2.54
C ASP A 107 20.86 1.31 -2.85
N VAL A 108 20.92 0.91 -4.12
CA VAL A 108 21.80 -0.18 -4.58
C VAL A 108 23.28 0.18 -4.30
N SER A 109 23.56 1.46 -4.02
CA SER A 109 24.88 1.90 -3.52
C SER A 109 25.09 1.68 -2.03
N LYS A 110 24.04 1.38 -1.25
CA LYS A 110 24.18 0.84 0.09
C LYS A 110 24.23 -0.69 0.00
N PRO A 111 25.30 -1.33 0.49
CA PRO A 111 25.36 -2.78 0.53
C PRO A 111 24.13 -3.32 1.27
N SER A 112 23.62 -4.46 0.81
CA SER A 112 22.59 -5.19 1.54
C SER A 112 23.03 -5.33 3.00
N PRO A 113 22.18 -4.97 3.98
CA PRO A 113 22.51 -5.13 5.38
C PRO A 113 22.95 -6.57 5.63
N THR A 114 24.14 -6.73 6.18
CA THR A 114 24.70 -8.02 6.55
C THR A 114 24.10 -8.47 7.88
N MET A 115 24.18 -9.77 8.22
CA MET A 115 23.78 -10.25 9.54
C MET A 115 24.44 -9.46 10.68
N LYS A 116 25.69 -9.02 10.49
CA LYS A 116 26.39 -8.17 11.47
C LYS A 116 25.72 -6.81 11.69
N ASP A 117 25.17 -6.22 10.64
CA ASP A 117 24.46 -4.94 10.74
C ASP A 117 23.14 -5.11 11.52
N PHE A 118 22.50 -6.28 11.41
CA PHE A 118 21.34 -6.62 12.23
C PHE A 118 21.73 -6.86 13.69
N ASP A 119 22.77 -7.67 13.94
CA ASP A 119 23.26 -7.94 15.29
C ASP A 119 23.68 -6.66 16.02
N GLN A 120 24.31 -5.73 15.29
CA GLN A 120 24.68 -4.43 15.82
C GLN A 120 23.46 -3.59 16.20
N LYS A 121 22.44 -3.52 15.34
CA LYS A 121 21.19 -2.79 15.65
C LYS A 121 20.44 -3.39 16.83
N VAL A 122 20.43 -4.72 16.95
CA VAL A 122 19.84 -5.42 18.10
C VAL A 122 20.60 -5.02 19.37
N SER A 123 21.94 -5.08 19.34
CA SER A 123 22.78 -4.71 20.48
C SER A 123 22.63 -3.23 20.88
N GLU A 124 22.51 -2.33 19.90
CA GLU A 124 22.26 -0.91 20.14
C GLU A 124 20.90 -0.69 20.79
N ALA A 125 19.85 -1.34 20.28
CA ALA A 125 18.50 -1.26 20.86
C ALA A 125 18.48 -1.77 22.31
N ASP A 126 19.17 -2.88 22.59
CA ASP A 126 19.30 -3.43 23.94
C ASP A 126 20.02 -2.45 24.89
N ALA A 127 21.10 -1.82 24.42
CA ALA A 127 21.81 -0.82 25.21
C ALA A 127 20.93 0.42 25.51
N TYR A 128 20.15 0.89 24.52
CA TYR A 128 19.20 1.98 24.73
C TYR A 128 18.12 1.62 25.74
N LEU A 129 17.53 0.43 25.63
CA LEU A 129 16.54 -0.06 26.58
C LEU A 129 17.12 -0.11 28.00
N GLN A 130 18.35 -0.59 28.15
CA GLN A 130 19.02 -0.66 29.45
C GLN A 130 19.21 0.73 30.06
N LEU A 131 19.63 1.70 29.26
CA LEU A 131 19.77 3.09 29.72
C LEU A 131 18.43 3.70 30.16
N MET A 132 17.34 3.42 29.44
CA MET A 132 16.00 3.88 29.81
C MET A 132 15.49 3.22 31.10
N ILE A 133 15.75 1.92 31.27
CA ILE A 133 15.43 1.19 32.49
C ILE A 133 16.18 1.80 33.68
N ASP A 134 17.47 2.10 33.52
CA ASP A 134 18.28 2.65 34.59
C ASP A 134 17.86 4.09 34.95
N GLN A 135 17.51 4.93 33.96
CA GLN A 135 16.91 6.25 34.23
C GLN A 135 15.61 6.15 35.03
N THR A 136 14.78 5.15 34.74
CA THR A 136 13.51 4.92 35.45
C THR A 136 13.75 4.42 36.88
N ARG A 137 14.71 3.51 37.07
CA ARG A 137 15.12 2.98 38.39
C ARG A 137 15.73 4.07 39.27
N VAL A 138 16.60 4.91 38.71
CA VAL A 138 17.21 6.04 39.43
C VAL A 138 16.14 7.06 39.84
N SER A 139 15.20 7.38 38.95
CA SER A 139 14.08 8.28 39.27
C SER A 139 13.22 7.73 40.41
N PHE A 140 12.89 6.43 40.41
CA PHE A 140 12.11 5.81 41.51
C PHE A 140 12.82 5.85 42.87
N ILE A 141 14.15 5.76 42.91
CA ILE A 141 14.93 5.88 44.15
C ILE A 141 14.89 7.32 44.70
N PHE A 142 14.90 8.33 43.83
CA PHE A 142 14.83 9.74 44.25
C PHE A 142 13.44 10.20 44.73
N TYR A 143 12.35 9.52 44.34
CA TYR A 143 10.98 9.84 44.78
C TYR A 143 10.48 8.99 45.97
N SER A 144 11.32 8.09 46.50
CA SER A 144 10.96 7.19 47.62
C SER A 144 11.66 7.55 48.94
N ASN A 145 12.06 8.82 49.12
CA ASN A 145 12.58 9.38 50.37
C ASN A 145 11.73 10.58 50.81
#